data_AF-A0A3B1A2M1-F1
#
_entry.id   AF-A0A3B1A2M1-F1
#
_cell.length_a   1.000
_cell.length_b   1.000
_cell.length_c   1.000
_cell.angle_alpha   90.00
_cell.angle_beta   90.00
_cell.angle_gamma   90.00
#
_symmetry.space_group_name_H-M   'P 1'
#
loop_
_entity.id
_entity.type
_entity.pdbx_description
1 polymer ?
#
loop_
_entity_poly.entity_id
_entity_poly.type
_entity_poly.pdbx_seq_one_letter_code
_entity_poly.pdbx_strand_id
1 'polypeptide(L)'
;MSPAFISGVMNELPKAEIIFDKFHVVKLLNEGVDKVRREEVKDNEILKSTRYLWLKNRMNLTEKQEAKFDAFSKMNLKTSWAYQINLNVQEFYS
;
A
#
# COMPACT_ATOMS: atom_id res chain seq x y z
N MET A 1 6.54 -11.72 8.98
CA MET A 1 6.73 -12.98 9.75
C MET A 1 7.24 -12.63 11.13
N SER A 2 6.93 -13.42 12.17
CA SER A 2 7.44 -13.15 13.51
C SER A 2 8.93 -13.51 13.62
N PRO A 3 9.71 -12.81 14.46
CA PRO A 3 11.11 -13.16 14.69
C PRO A 3 11.30 -14.59 15.21
N ALA A 4 10.38 -15.08 16.04
CA ALA A 4 10.39 -16.45 16.56
C ALA A 4 10.22 -17.50 15.44
N PHE A 5 9.38 -17.22 14.44
CA PHE A 5 9.19 -18.12 13.30
C PHE A 5 10.45 -18.20 12.43
N ILE A 6 11.07 -17.05 12.15
CA ILE A 6 12.33 -16.98 11.40
C ILE A 6 13.43 -17.77 12.12
N SER A 7 13.58 -17.54 13.44
CA SER A 7 14.57 -18.26 14.24
C SER A 7 14.32 -19.78 14.26
N GLY A 8 13.07 -20.22 14.38
CA GLY A 8 12.74 -21.65 14.35
C GLY A 8 13.07 -22.31 13.00
N VAL A 9 12.73 -21.65 11.88
CA VAL A 9 13.05 -22.15 10.54
C VAL A 9 14.56 -22.19 10.30
N MET A 10 15.30 -21.16 10.72
CA MET A 10 16.76 -21.13 10.58
C MET A 10 17.45 -22.24 11.39
N ASN A 11 16.92 -22.60 12.55
CA ASN A 11 17.51 -23.63 13.42
C ASN A 11 17.17 -25.05 12.94
N GLU A 12 15.90 -25.32 12.62
CA GLU A 12 15.42 -26.68 12.33
C GLU A 12 15.47 -27.03 10.83
N LEU A 13 15.46 -26.03 9.95
CA LEU A 13 15.43 -26.20 8.49
C LEU A 13 16.56 -25.38 7.83
N PRO A 14 17.84 -25.68 8.09
CA PRO A 14 18.99 -24.88 7.65
C PRO A 14 19.17 -24.82 6.12
N LYS A 15 18.48 -25.69 5.38
CA LYS A 15 18.47 -25.71 3.90
C LYS A 15 17.25 -25.00 3.28
N ALA A 16 16.29 -24.56 4.09
CA ALA A 16 15.10 -23.88 3.60
C ALA A 16 15.39 -22.40 3.41
N GLU A 17 15.01 -21.87 2.25
CA GLU A 17 15.08 -20.43 1.97
C GLU A 17 13.81 -19.74 2.46
N ILE A 18 13.97 -18.60 3.14
CA ILE A 18 12.84 -17.77 3.57
C ILE A 18 12.47 -16.85 2.42
N ILE A 19 11.32 -17.10 1.80
CA ILE A 19 10.81 -16.29 0.69
C ILE A 19 9.69 -15.39 1.20
N PHE A 20 9.80 -14.08 0.94
CA PHE A 20 8.70 -13.14 1.13
C PHE A 20 7.90 -13.06 -0.16
N ASP A 21 6.68 -13.59 -0.15
CA ASP A 21 5.80 -13.51 -1.31
C ASP A 21 5.32 -12.06 -1.56
N LYS A 22 4.95 -11.81 -2.82
CA LYS A 22 4.40 -10.54 -3.31
C LYS A 22 3.22 -10.05 -2.47
N PHE A 23 2.35 -10.94 -2.02
CA PHE A 23 1.13 -10.56 -1.30
C PHE A 23 1.46 -9.89 0.03
N HIS A 24 2.40 -10.44 0.81
CA HIS A 24 2.80 -9.84 2.08
C HIS A 24 3.48 -8.49 1.90
N VAL A 25 4.30 -8.32 0.86
CA VAL A 25 4.96 -7.04 0.56
C VAL A 25 3.93 -5.96 0.17
N VAL A 26 3.04 -6.28 -0.77
CA VAL A 26 1.99 -5.35 -1.23
C VAL A 26 1.00 -5.03 -0.10
N LYS A 27 0.69 -6.00 0.77
CA LYS A 27 -0.15 -5.76 1.95
C LYS A 27 0.48 -4.71 2.88
N LEU A 28 1.77 -4.83 3.19
CA LEU A 28 2.49 -3.85 4.03
C LEU A 28 2.50 -2.45 3.41
N LEU A 29 2.66 -2.36 2.09
CA LEU A 29 2.61 -1.08 1.39
C LEU A 29 1.21 -0.45 1.44
N ASN A 30 0.17 -1.25 1.21
CA ASN A 30 -1.22 -0.79 1.33
C ASN A 30 -1.54 -0.28 2.75
N GLU A 31 -1.04 -0.96 3.79
CA GLU A 31 -1.14 -0.49 5.17
C GLU A 31 -0.39 0.84 5.39
N GLY A 32 0.80 0.99 4.79
CA GLY A 32 1.57 2.24 4.76
C GLY A 32 0.81 3.40 4.13
N VAL A 33 0.17 3.17 2.96
CA VAL A 33 -0.64 4.18 2.27
C VAL A 33 -1.82 4.62 3.13
N ASP A 34 -2.55 3.68 3.75
CA ASP A 34 -3.67 4.05 4.64
C ASP A 34 -3.17 4.79 5.90
N LYS A 35 -1.98 4.46 6.41
CA LYS A 35 -1.39 5.18 7.55
C LYS A 35 -1.09 6.63 7.19
N VAL A 36 -0.40 6.88 6.06
CA VAL A 36 -0.11 8.25 5.58
C VAL A 36 -1.40 9.03 5.37
N ARG A 37 -2.43 8.41 4.76
CA ARG A 37 -3.74 9.01 4.59
C ARG A 37 -4.39 9.38 5.93
N ARG A 38 -4.36 8.50 6.93
CA ARG A 38 -4.95 8.77 8.26
C ARG A 38 -4.26 9.93 8.97
N GLU A 39 -2.96 10.06 8.80
CA GLU A 39 -2.18 11.18 9.35
C GLU A 39 -2.55 12.48 8.63
N GLU A 40 -2.57 12.48 7.29
CA GLU A 40 -2.85 13.67 6.49
C GLU A 40 -4.30 14.15 6.57
N VAL A 41 -5.27 13.25 6.76
CA VAL A 41 -6.71 13.60 6.94
C VAL A 41 -6.95 14.52 8.14
N LYS A 42 -6.09 14.47 9.16
CA LYS A 42 -6.24 15.33 10.35
C LYS A 42 -6.13 16.81 10.01
N ASP A 43 -5.26 17.13 9.05
CA ASP A 43 -4.99 18.50 8.61
C ASP A 43 -5.68 18.83 7.27
N ASN A 44 -6.08 17.80 6.51
CA ASN A 44 -6.66 17.97 5.19
C ASN A 44 -7.94 17.13 5.00
N GLU A 45 -9.08 17.79 5.22
CA GLU A 45 -10.38 17.12 5.21
C GLU A 45 -10.80 16.54 3.84
N ILE A 46 -10.17 16.97 2.73
CA ILE A 46 -10.51 16.48 1.39
C ILE A 46 -10.28 14.97 1.24
N LEU A 47 -9.39 14.41 2.07
CA LEU A 47 -9.05 12.99 2.13
C LEU A 47 -10.02 12.17 3.01
N LYS A 48 -11.04 12.81 3.61
CA LYS A 48 -12.10 12.09 4.34
C LYS A 48 -12.87 11.18 3.39
N SER A 49 -13.13 9.95 3.85
CA SER A 49 -13.85 8.93 3.09
C SER A 49 -13.20 8.55 1.74
N THR A 50 -11.88 8.74 1.58
CA THR A 50 -11.16 8.36 0.35
C THR A 50 -10.34 7.08 0.50
N ARG A 51 -10.47 6.31 1.60
CA ARG A 51 -9.64 5.12 1.85
C ARG A 51 -9.61 4.16 0.66
N TYR A 52 -10.77 3.78 0.15
CA TYR A 52 -10.88 2.82 -0.96
C TYR A 52 -10.53 3.41 -2.32
N LEU A 53 -10.32 4.73 -2.41
CA LEU A 53 -9.78 5.35 -3.61
C LEU A 53 -8.32 4.93 -3.85
N TRP A 54 -7.57 4.74 -2.76
CA TRP A 54 -6.13 4.45 -2.78
C TRP A 54 -5.80 2.96 -2.65
N LEU A 55 -6.74 2.14 -2.17
CA LEU A 55 -6.49 0.72 -1.88
C LEU A 55 -7.09 -0.24 -2.91
N LYS A 56 -7.98 0.25 -3.79
CA LYS A 56 -8.55 -0.54 -4.86
C LYS A 56 -7.64 -0.49 -6.09
N ASN A 57 -7.64 -1.56 -6.88
CA ASN A 57 -7.07 -1.52 -8.22
C ASN A 57 -7.80 -0.47 -9.05
N ARG A 58 -7.05 0.29 -9.87
CA ARG A 58 -7.59 1.31 -10.78
C ARG A 58 -8.74 0.80 -11.64
N MET A 59 -8.62 -0.42 -12.18
CA MET A 59 -9.66 -1.08 -12.99
C MET A 59 -10.99 -1.30 -12.23
N ASN A 60 -10.97 -1.31 -10.89
CA ASN A 60 -12.13 -1.54 -10.04
C ASN A 60 -12.71 -0.23 -9.46
N LEU A 61 -12.21 0.92 -9.92
CA LEU A 61 -12.75 2.22 -9.54
C LEU A 61 -13.97 2.56 -10.40
N THR A 62 -15.00 3.13 -9.77
CA THR A 62 -16.12 3.74 -10.50
C THR A 62 -15.67 5.01 -11.19
N GLU A 63 -16.36 5.46 -12.23
CA GLU A 63 -16.04 6.73 -12.94
C GLU A 63 -15.94 7.93 -11.99
N LYS A 64 -16.84 8.02 -11.01
CA LYS A 64 -16.80 9.08 -9.98
C LYS A 64 -15.56 9.01 -9.10
N GLN A 65 -15.09 7.80 -8.79
CA GLN A 65 -13.86 7.60 -8.04
C GLN A 65 -12.65 7.95 -8.89
N GLU A 66 -12.62 7.53 -10.16
CA GLU A 66 -11.52 7.84 -11.08
C GLU A 66 -11.34 9.36 -11.25
N ALA A 67 -12.44 10.09 -11.50
CA ALA A 67 -12.38 11.55 -11.59
C ALA A 67 -11.87 12.22 -10.30
N LYS A 68 -12.26 11.68 -9.14
CA LYS A 68 -11.79 12.17 -7.83
C LYS A 68 -10.31 11.85 -7.60
N PHE A 69 -9.86 10.67 -8.04
CA PHE A 69 -8.45 10.31 -8.01
C PHE A 69 -7.64 11.28 -8.87
N ASP A 70 -8.06 11.54 -10.10
CA ASP A 70 -7.33 12.40 -11.03
C ASP A 70 -7.25 13.85 -10.56
N ALA A 71 -8.23 14.31 -9.77
CA ALA A 71 -8.14 15.60 -9.08
C ALA A 71 -7.08 15.57 -7.98
N PHE A 72 -7.01 14.50 -7.18
CA PHE A 72 -6.05 14.36 -6.08
C PHE A 72 -4.62 14.01 -6.50
N SER A 73 -4.45 13.32 -7.63
CA SER A 73 -3.13 13.01 -8.18
C SER A 73 -2.39 14.27 -8.65
N LYS A 74 -3.14 15.31 -9.03
CA LYS A 74 -2.61 16.63 -9.41
C LYS A 74 -2.31 17.53 -8.20
N MET A 75 -2.73 17.13 -7.00
CA MET A 75 -2.45 17.86 -5.77
C MET A 75 -1.17 17.36 -5.11
N ASN A 76 -0.48 18.23 -4.38
CA ASN A 76 0.73 17.88 -3.64
C ASN A 76 0.40 17.20 -2.30
N LEU A 77 -0.26 16.03 -2.37
CA LEU A 77 -0.67 15.25 -1.20
C LEU A 77 0.36 14.17 -0.88
N LYS A 78 0.67 14.01 0.40
CA LYS A 78 1.55 12.93 0.88
C LYS A 78 0.95 11.57 0.56
N THR A 79 -0.38 11.45 0.64
CA THR A 79 -1.13 10.24 0.29
C THR A 79 -0.95 9.86 -1.18
N SER A 80 -1.02 10.84 -2.09
CA SER A 80 -0.79 10.61 -3.53
C SER A 80 0.63 10.08 -3.78
N TRP A 81 1.62 10.65 -3.10
CA TRP A 81 3.01 10.20 -3.19
C TRP A 81 3.21 8.79 -2.64
N ALA A 82 2.65 8.49 -1.46
CA ALA A 82 2.70 7.15 -0.87
C ALA A 82 2.03 6.10 -1.78
N TYR A 83 0.92 6.46 -2.41
CA TYR A 83 0.25 5.60 -3.39
C TYR A 83 1.12 5.36 -4.63
N GLN A 84 1.82 6.36 -5.14
CA GLN A 84 2.74 6.21 -6.27
C GLN A 84 3.89 5.24 -5.95
N ILE A 85 4.45 5.29 -4.74
CA ILE A 85 5.47 4.34 -4.29
C ILE A 85 4.92 2.91 -4.32
N ASN A 86 3.70 2.69 -3.83
CA ASN A 86 3.07 1.38 -3.86
C ASN A 86 2.87 0.86 -5.29
N LEU A 87 2.46 1.72 -6.23
CA LEU A 87 2.35 1.36 -7.64
C LEU A 87 3.69 0.94 -8.25
N ASN A 88 4.74 1.71 -7.99
CA ASN A 88 6.08 1.39 -8.51
C ASN A 88 6.59 0.04 -7.98
N VAL A 89 6.31 -0.30 -6.71
CA VAL A 89 6.66 -1.62 -6.18
C VAL A 89 5.80 -2.72 -6.79
N GLN A 90 4.51 -2.48 -7.04
CA GLN A 90 3.66 -3.47 -7.71
C GLN A 90 4.15 -3.76 -9.14
N GLU A 91 4.59 -2.73 -9.86
CA GLU A 91 5.19 -2.83 -11.20
C GLU A 91 6.50 -3.62 -11.19
N PHE A 92 7.32 -3.52 -10.13
CA PHE A 92 8.51 -4.36 -9.99
C PHE A 92 8.20 -5.87 -9.98
N TYR A 93 7.00 -6.25 -9.54
CA TYR A 93 6.53 -7.64 -9.53
C TYR A 93 5.63 -7.98 -10.72
N SER A 94 5.54 -7.13 -11.74
CA SER A 94 4.71 -7.32 -12.95
C SER A 94 5.47 -8.00 -14.08
#